data_AF-A0A4Y9NKR2-F1
#
_entry.id   AF-A0A4Y9NKR2-F1
#
_cell.length_a   1.000
_cell.length_b   1.000
_cell.length_c   1.000
_cell.angle_alpha   90.00
_cell.angle_beta   90.00
_cell.angle_gamma   90.00
#
_symmetry.space_group_name_H-M   'P 1'
#
loop_
_entity.id
_entity.type
_entity.pdbx_description
1 polymer ?
#
loop_
_entity_poly.entity_id
_entity_poly.type
_entity_poly.pdbx_seq_one_letter_code
_entity_poly.pdbx_strand_id
1 'polypeptide(L)'
;MHVFQRHITSLRSQALAVLAANQARAADPSLNLSDRQVATFNAEEAQAMVDILDCMKPNLGPKEARKIAARIRDLLGGSRECQPVRVGCL
;
A
#
# COMPACT_ATOMS: atom_id res chain seq x y z
N MET A 1 -17.90 -1.75 13.36
CA MET A 1 -17.08 -1.08 12.30
C MET A 1 -15.93 -0.22 12.81
N HIS A 2 -15.95 0.27 14.06
CA HIS A 2 -14.89 1.17 14.56
C HIS A 2 -13.47 0.57 14.58
N VAL A 3 -13.33 -0.74 14.78
CA VAL A 3 -12.01 -1.40 14.83
C VAL A 3 -11.31 -1.37 13.46
N PHE A 4 -12.03 -1.72 12.39
CA PHE A 4 -11.48 -1.68 11.02
C PHE A 4 -11.01 -0.27 10.66
N GLN A 5 -11.86 0.74 10.91
CA GLN A 5 -11.49 2.13 10.60
C GLN A 5 -10.30 2.62 11.43
N ARG A 6 -10.23 2.26 12.72
CA ARG A 6 -9.05 2.56 13.56
C ARG A 6 -7.79 1.89 13.03
N HIS A 7 -7.86 0.65 12.54
CA HIS A 7 -6.73 -0.03 11.93
C HIS A 7 -6.28 0.64 10.63
N ILE A 8 -7.21 1.01 9.74
CA ILE A 8 -6.87 1.74 8.51
C ILE A 8 -6.22 3.10 8.84
N THR A 9 -6.76 3.85 9.81
CA THR A 9 -6.16 5.12 10.24
C THR A 9 -4.76 4.92 10.85
N SER A 10 -4.56 3.85 11.63
CA SER A 10 -3.25 3.52 12.21
C SER A 10 -2.24 3.17 11.11
N LEU A 11 -2.61 2.30 10.17
CA LEU A 11 -1.76 1.92 9.04
C LEU A 11 -1.43 3.13 8.16
N ARG A 12 -2.40 4.01 7.91
CA ARG A 12 -2.18 5.25 7.15
C ARG A 12 -1.16 6.14 7.84
N SER A 13 -1.28 6.30 9.16
CA SER A 13 -0.34 7.11 9.95
C SER A 13 1.08 6.56 9.88
N GLN A 14 1.23 5.23 9.93
CA GLN A 14 2.52 4.56 9.78
C GLN A 14 3.09 4.74 8.37
N ALA A 15 2.27 4.54 7.32
CA ALA A 15 2.69 4.72 5.93
C ALA A 15 3.13 6.17 5.65
N LEU A 16 2.42 7.16 6.19
CA LEU A 16 2.81 8.58 6.10
C LEU A 16 4.14 8.87 6.81
N ALA A 17 4.38 8.26 7.98
CA ALA A 17 5.66 8.42 8.68
C ALA A 17 6.83 7.84 7.86
N VAL A 18 6.63 6.66 7.26
CA VAL A 18 7.62 6.02 6.38
C VAL A 18 7.85 6.86 5.11
N LEU A 19 6.79 7.39 4.51
CA LEU A 19 6.88 8.29 3.36
C LEU A 19 7.73 9.52 3.68
N ALA A 20 7.41 10.22 4.76
CA ALA A 20 8.13 11.42 5.18
C ALA A 20 9.62 11.13 5.48
N ALA A 21 9.91 10.02 6.15
CA ALA A 21 11.29 9.61 6.44
C ALA A 21 12.08 9.33 5.16
N ASN A 22 11.49 8.65 4.19
CA ASN A 22 12.16 8.36 2.91
C ASN A 22 12.30 9.61 2.03
N GLN A 23 11.32 10.51 2.03
CA GLN A 23 11.44 11.82 1.36
C GLN A 23 12.58 12.66 1.94
N ALA A 24 12.72 12.68 3.27
CA ALA A 24 13.83 13.37 3.93
C ALA A 24 15.19 12.76 3.55
N ARG A 25 15.29 11.43 3.52
CA ARG A 25 16.52 10.73 3.09
C ARG A 25 16.82 10.95 1.61
N ALA A 26 15.82 10.94 0.73
CA ALA A 26 16.02 11.19 -0.70
C ALA A 26 16.57 12.60 -0.96
N ALA A 27 16.19 13.58 -0.14
CA ALA A 27 16.66 14.95 -0.20
C ALA A 27 17.97 15.21 0.57
N ASP A 28 18.49 14.23 1.33
CA ASP A 28 19.68 14.42 2.17
C ASP A 28 20.97 14.45 1.32
N PRO A 29 21.64 15.61 1.18
CA PRO A 29 22.84 15.72 0.36
C PRO A 29 24.05 15.00 0.94
N SER A 30 24.02 14.60 2.22
CA SER A 30 25.10 13.84 2.86
C SER A 30 25.13 12.37 2.43
N LEU A 31 24.01 11.87 1.88
CA LEU A 31 23.91 10.50 1.38
C LEU A 31 24.45 10.38 -0.04
N ASN A 32 25.04 9.22 -0.34
CA ASN A 32 25.47 8.90 -1.70
C ASN A 32 24.24 8.79 -2.63
N LEU A 33 24.49 8.81 -3.95
CA LEU A 33 23.42 8.80 -4.94
C LEU A 33 22.57 7.52 -4.88
N SER A 34 23.20 6.37 -4.60
CA SER A 34 22.49 5.08 -4.54
C SER A 34 21.51 5.02 -3.37
N ASP A 35 21.94 5.47 -2.19
CA ASP A 35 21.09 5.52 -1.00
C ASP A 35 19.91 6.48 -1.18
N ARG A 36 20.13 7.62 -1.84
CA ARG A 36 19.06 8.55 -2.20
C ARG A 36 18.08 7.95 -3.20
N GLN A 37 18.56 7.23 -4.20
CA GLN A 37 17.69 6.54 -5.17
C GLN A 37 16.83 5.46 -4.50
N VAL A 38 17.41 4.67 -3.59
CA VAL A 38 16.65 3.69 -2.80
C VAL A 38 15.59 4.39 -1.95
N ALA A 39 15.94 5.51 -1.32
CA ALA A 39 14.98 6.31 -0.55
C ALA A 39 13.85 6.87 -1.43
N THR A 40 14.14 7.32 -2.65
CA THR A 40 13.11 7.75 -3.61
C THR A 40 12.16 6.61 -3.96
N PHE A 41 12.69 5.42 -4.29
CA PHE A 41 11.86 4.25 -4.60
C PHE A 41 10.97 3.85 -3.41
N ASN A 42 11.54 3.80 -2.20
CA ASN A 42 10.78 3.49 -0.99
C ASN A 42 9.70 4.56 -0.68
N ALA A 43 9.95 5.82 -1.02
CA ALA A 43 8.96 6.88 -0.90
C ALA A 43 7.79 6.67 -1.88
N GLU A 44 8.07 6.26 -3.12
CA GLU A 44 7.03 5.92 -4.11
C GLU A 44 6.16 4.74 -3.65
N GLU A 45 6.77 3.68 -3.12
CA GLU A 45 6.03 2.54 -2.56
C GLU A 45 5.17 2.96 -1.36
N ALA A 46 5.72 3.75 -0.43
CA ALA A 46 4.98 4.26 0.72
C ALA A 46 3.80 5.16 0.30
N GLN A 47 3.98 5.99 -0.73
CA GLN A 47 2.91 6.81 -1.31
C GLN A 47 1.79 5.93 -1.90
N ALA A 48 2.16 4.89 -2.64
CA ALA A 48 1.17 3.97 -3.20
C ALA A 48 0.36 3.23 -2.10
N MET A 49 1.01 2.88 -0.98
CA MET A 49 0.31 2.33 0.19
C MET A 49 -0.68 3.33 0.80
N VAL A 50 -0.29 4.61 0.94
CA VAL A 50 -1.21 5.67 1.41
C VAL A 50 -2.43 5.77 0.50
N ASP A 51 -2.22 5.78 -0.82
CA ASP A 51 -3.32 5.91 -1.78
C ASP A 51 -4.28 4.70 -1.78
N ILE A 52 -3.78 3.51 -1.43
CA ILE A 52 -4.60 2.31 -1.24
C ILE A 52 -5.44 2.45 0.03
N LEU A 53 -4.81 2.87 1.14
CA LEU A 53 -5.47 3.01 2.44
C LEU A 53 -6.54 4.12 2.41
N ASP A 54 -6.31 5.21 1.66
CA ASP A 54 -7.29 6.29 1.47
C ASP A 54 -8.54 5.83 0.72
N CYS A 55 -8.42 4.77 -0.09
CA CYS A 55 -9.55 4.14 -0.76
C CYS A 55 -10.31 3.15 0.16
N MET A 56 -9.74 2.74 1.29
CA MET A 56 -10.33 1.75 2.18
C MET A 56 -11.42 2.35 3.07
N LYS A 57 -12.69 2.21 2.66
CA LYS A 57 -13.85 2.63 3.46
C LYS A 57 -14.47 1.47 4.24
N PRO A 58 -15.10 1.74 5.39
CA PRO A 58 -15.66 0.68 6.22
C PRO A 58 -16.73 -0.17 5.51
N ASN A 59 -17.47 0.36 4.52
CA ASN A 59 -18.52 -0.37 3.78
C ASN A 59 -18.21 -0.41 2.28
N LEU A 60 -17.04 -0.93 1.92
CA LEU A 60 -16.69 -1.11 0.52
C LEU A 60 -17.62 -2.13 -0.13
N GLY A 61 -18.45 -1.66 -1.06
CA GLY A 61 -19.23 -2.55 -1.91
C GLY A 61 -18.30 -3.43 -2.78
N PRO A 62 -18.79 -4.59 -3.29
CA PRO A 62 -17.98 -5.55 -4.03
C PRO A 62 -17.23 -5.00 -5.25
N LYS A 63 -17.69 -3.88 -5.82
CA LYS A 63 -17.04 -3.19 -6.94
C LYS A 63 -15.77 -2.44 -6.49
N GLU A 64 -15.83 -1.73 -5.38
CA GLU A 64 -14.71 -0.94 -4.88
C GLU A 64 -13.64 -1.85 -4.24
N ALA A 65 -14.05 -2.92 -3.56
CA ALA A 65 -13.14 -3.95 -3.07
C ALA A 65 -12.31 -4.58 -4.23
N ARG A 66 -12.95 -4.84 -5.38
CA ARG A 66 -12.26 -5.37 -6.58
C ARG A 66 -11.23 -4.39 -7.15
N LYS A 67 -11.50 -3.08 -7.15
CA LYS A 67 -10.53 -2.07 -7.60
C LYS A 67 -9.31 -1.99 -6.68
N ILE A 68 -9.54 -2.03 -5.38
CA ILE A 68 -8.45 -2.03 -4.38
C ILE A 68 -7.59 -3.28 -4.55
N ALA A 69 -8.21 -4.46 -4.71
CA ALA A 69 -7.50 -5.71 -4.95
C ALA A 69 -6.70 -5.70 -6.28
N ALA A 70 -7.20 -5.05 -7.33
CA ALA A 70 -6.46 -4.85 -8.57
C ALA A 70 -5.22 -3.97 -8.33
N ARG A 71 -5.38 -2.81 -7.68
CA ARG A 71 -4.25 -1.92 -7.37
C ARG A 71 -3.17 -2.59 -6.51
N ILE A 72 -3.56 -3.40 -5.53
CA ILE A 72 -2.62 -4.19 -4.71
C ILE A 72 -1.85 -5.20 -5.58
N ARG A 73 -2.54 -5.90 -6.49
CA ARG A 73 -1.89 -6.87 -7.40
C ARG A 73 -0.92 -6.20 -8.38
N ASP A 74 -1.28 -5.03 -8.87
CA ASP A 74 -0.41 -4.25 -9.75
C ASP A 74 0.84 -3.78 -8.99
N LEU A 75 0.68 -3.33 -7.74
CA LEU A 75 1.79 -2.92 -6.88
C LEU A 75 2.75 -4.08 -6.56
N LEU A 76 2.21 -5.26 -6.28
CA LEU A 76 2.99 -6.43 -5.87
C LEU A 76 3.66 -7.17 -7.02
N GLY A 77 3.51 -6.71 -8.27
CA GLY A 77 4.05 -7.38 -9.45
C GLY A 77 3.34 -8.70 -9.73
N GLY A 78 2.32 -8.66 -10.59
CA GLY A 78 1.48 -9.81 -10.94
C GLY A 78 2.28 -11.11 -11.19
N SER A 79 2.15 -12.06 -10.28
CA SER A 79 2.55 -13.46 -10.47
C SER A 79 1.84 -14.35 -9.47
N ARG A 80 0.57 -14.65 -9.78
CA ARG A 80 0.06 -16.01 -9.93
C ARG A 80 -1.43 -15.92 -10.20
N GLU A 81 -1.82 -16.57 -11.28
CA GLU A 81 -3.19 -16.96 -11.54
C GLU A 81 -3.81 -17.41 -10.21
N CYS A 82 -4.73 -16.61 -9.66
CA CYS A 82 -5.61 -17.07 -8.61
C CYS A 82 -6.47 -18.16 -9.26
N GLN A 83 -5.95 -19.40 -9.27
CA GLN A 83 -6.76 -20.55 -9.59
C GLN A 83 -7.96 -20.48 -8.66
N PRO A 84 -9.19 -20.54 -9.20
CA PRO A 84 -10.38 -20.54 -8.36
C PRO A 84 -10.31 -21.78 -7.48
N VAL A 85 -10.11 -21.59 -6.18
CA VAL A 85 -10.24 -22.66 -5.20
C VAL A 85 -11.72 -23.05 -5.23
N ARG A 86 -12.03 -24.16 -5.91
CA ARG A 86 -13.35 -24.78 -5.86
C ARG A 86 -13.50 -25.32 -4.44
N VAL A 87 -14.18 -24.57 -3.59
CA VAL A 87 -14.73 -25.09 -2.34
C VAL A 87 -15.82 -26.08 -2.76
N GLY A 88 -15.49 -27.36 -2.75
CA GLY A 88 -16.49 -28.43 -2.87
C GLY A 88 -17.41 -28.35 -1.66
N CYS A 89 -18.71 -28.22 -1.90
CA CYS A 89 -19.71 -28.45 -0.86
C CYS A 89 -19.63 -29.92 -0.42
N LEU A 90 -19.81 -30.12 0.90
CA LEU A 90 -19.97 -31.40 1.58
C LEU A 90 -21.05 -32.26 0.93
#